data_AF-A0A920KXU5-F1
#
_entry.id   AF-A0A920KXU5-F1
#
_cell.length_a   1.000
_cell.length_b   1.000
_cell.length_c   1.000
_cell.angle_alpha   90.00
_cell.angle_beta   90.00
_cell.angle_gamma   90.00
#
_symmetry.space_group_name_H-M   'P 1'
#
loop_
_entity.id
_entity.type
_entity.pdbx_description
1 polymer ?
#
loop_
_entity_poly.entity_id
_entity_poly.type
_entity_poly.pdbx_seq_one_letter_code
_entity_poly.pdbx_strand_id
1 'polypeptide(L)'
;MFSLDGYQPVDLSPRIKPRIHRVDGSIEEGGTDPYGMPWIMHEGVFPGDNSLFTLYAAPEDDDTYHQERLTSHNGAHVQGGKGHISHWPGVPDEMLGLWEMPLETFVGEAAVCYLDTLNPQPLEHADDYPRGTGWRMKSEKGDIRGVEILPKHLSNVREGDIVLMSSPFEGLEQPWLSKETAKWLVQERKIRMLGLEATGVDWQYDLKLQPPNNSPVRRTLLSANVLLPSTGKHRIMSADRVLYFGLPFNFEKFEASFIRAVAFEPKESNRDKPQGSKNCRSELADRSRLTRLDGTIEEGTRDVYDMPWIVEETVNQKDNTIEHLIGGNVRTIPDWPIAGTSGHMGSHIQLGVGTTTTGAIARWHARHLGYALRYLLR
;
A
#
# COMPACT_ATOMS: atom_id res chain seq x y z
N MET A 1 14.61 -20.02 12.71
CA MET A 1 13.24 -20.39 12.37
C MET A 1 12.37 -19.50 13.23
N PHE A 2 11.64 -18.55 12.64
CA PHE A 2 10.64 -17.81 13.39
C PHE A 2 9.42 -18.73 13.55
N SER A 3 8.73 -18.64 14.69
CA SER A 3 7.46 -19.33 14.87
C SER A 3 6.33 -18.30 15.03
N LEU A 4 5.15 -18.69 14.54
CA LEU A 4 3.88 -18.00 14.75
C LEU A 4 2.97 -18.82 15.69
N ASP A 5 3.51 -19.84 16.35
CA ASP A 5 2.84 -20.55 17.43
C ASP A 5 2.44 -19.55 18.54
N GLY A 6 1.21 -19.67 19.03
CA GLY A 6 0.65 -18.70 19.97
C GLY A 6 0.12 -17.41 19.34
N TYR A 7 0.24 -17.19 18.02
CA TYR A 7 -0.32 -16.01 17.33
C TYR A 7 -1.51 -16.35 16.42
N GLN A 8 -2.47 -15.43 16.31
CA GLN A 8 -3.54 -15.46 15.32
C GLN A 8 -3.34 -14.40 14.23
N PRO A 9 -3.56 -14.75 12.95
CA PRO A 9 -3.49 -13.78 11.86
C PRO A 9 -4.72 -12.87 11.87
N VAL A 10 -4.48 -11.59 11.61
CA VAL A 10 -5.47 -10.53 11.44
C VAL A 10 -5.19 -9.84 10.11
N ASP A 11 -6.13 -9.95 9.16
CA ASP A 11 -5.98 -9.32 7.85
C ASP A 11 -6.33 -7.83 7.95
N LEU A 12 -5.32 -6.98 7.71
CA LEU A 12 -5.45 -5.52 7.78
C LEU A 12 -5.83 -4.91 6.42
N SER A 13 -5.78 -5.69 5.34
CA SER A 13 -6.20 -5.22 4.02
C SER A 13 -7.73 -5.24 3.89
N PRO A 14 -8.35 -4.18 3.33
CA PRO A 14 -9.78 -4.18 3.08
C PRO A 14 -10.13 -5.20 2.00
N ARG A 15 -11.28 -5.89 2.15
CA ARG A 15 -11.82 -6.71 1.07
C ARG A 15 -12.37 -5.80 -0.02
N ILE A 16 -11.63 -5.68 -1.12
CA ILE A 16 -12.08 -5.00 -2.33
C ILE A 16 -13.21 -5.78 -3.01
N LYS A 17 -14.19 -5.05 -3.55
CA LYS A 17 -15.25 -5.55 -4.43
C LYS A 17 -15.26 -4.68 -5.70
N PRO A 18 -14.57 -5.10 -6.77
CA PRO A 18 -14.49 -4.31 -7.99
C PRO A 18 -15.84 -4.27 -8.73
N ARG A 19 -16.08 -3.20 -9.50
CA ARG A 19 -17.02 -3.17 -10.62
C ARG A 19 -16.38 -3.99 -11.75
N ILE A 20 -17.08 -4.97 -12.31
CA ILE A 20 -16.50 -5.88 -13.31
C ILE A 20 -17.32 -5.83 -14.61
N HIS A 21 -16.69 -5.38 -15.68
CA HIS A 21 -17.18 -5.53 -17.05
C HIS A 21 -16.90 -6.96 -17.53
N ARG A 22 -17.95 -7.75 -17.82
CA ARG A 22 -17.86 -9.18 -18.18
C ARG A 22 -17.82 -9.40 -19.68
N VAL A 23 -17.28 -10.55 -20.12
CA VAL A 23 -17.19 -10.89 -21.56
C VAL A 23 -18.54 -11.07 -22.25
N ASP A 24 -19.63 -11.26 -21.49
CA ASP A 24 -21.00 -11.34 -21.99
C ASP A 24 -21.69 -9.96 -22.13
N GLY A 25 -20.98 -8.87 -21.80
CA GLY A 25 -21.48 -7.50 -21.81
C GLY A 25 -22.28 -7.11 -20.56
N SER A 26 -22.37 -7.98 -19.55
CA SER A 26 -22.93 -7.61 -18.25
C SER A 26 -21.93 -6.83 -17.39
N ILE A 27 -22.44 -6.04 -16.46
CA ILE A 27 -21.64 -5.32 -15.46
C ILE A 27 -22.02 -5.84 -14.07
N GLU A 28 -21.04 -6.35 -13.33
CA GLU A 28 -21.19 -6.61 -11.90
C GLU A 28 -20.84 -5.34 -11.13
N GLU A 29 -21.76 -4.87 -10.28
CA GLU A 29 -21.55 -3.64 -9.51
C GLU A 29 -20.61 -3.83 -8.31
N GLY A 30 -19.68 -2.90 -8.18
CA GLY A 30 -18.64 -2.89 -7.15
C GLY A 30 -18.98 -2.02 -5.94
N GLY A 31 -17.96 -1.78 -5.13
CA GLY A 31 -17.94 -0.72 -4.12
C GLY A 31 -16.62 0.04 -4.16
N THR A 32 -16.55 1.13 -3.41
CA THR A 32 -15.29 1.86 -3.21
C THR A 32 -14.42 1.16 -2.16
N ASP A 33 -13.12 1.43 -2.21
CA ASP A 33 -12.20 1.09 -1.13
C ASP A 33 -12.30 2.07 0.06
N PRO A 34 -11.50 1.91 1.14
CA PRO A 34 -11.54 2.81 2.30
C PRO A 34 -11.16 4.27 2.02
N TYR A 35 -10.56 4.57 0.87
CA TYR A 35 -10.23 5.94 0.44
C TYR A 35 -11.34 6.55 -0.43
N GLY A 36 -12.42 5.81 -0.69
CA GLY A 36 -13.51 6.23 -1.57
C GLY A 36 -13.21 6.00 -3.06
N MET A 37 -12.11 5.31 -3.40
CA MET A 37 -11.74 5.07 -4.81
C MET A 37 -12.49 3.86 -5.36
N PRO A 38 -13.06 3.94 -6.58
CA PRO A 38 -13.63 2.77 -7.24
C PRO A 38 -12.51 1.82 -7.67
N TRP A 39 -12.81 0.52 -7.62
CA TRP A 39 -12.00 -0.51 -8.26
C TRP A 39 -12.74 -1.03 -9.46
N ILE A 40 -12.11 -1.01 -10.65
CA ILE A 40 -12.73 -1.47 -11.89
C ILE A 40 -11.86 -2.57 -12.50
N MET A 41 -12.53 -3.60 -12.99
CA MET A 41 -11.93 -4.67 -13.77
C MET A 41 -12.69 -4.88 -15.07
N HIS A 42 -11.97 -5.32 -16.09
CA HIS A 42 -12.56 -5.81 -17.33
C HIS A 42 -12.07 -7.23 -17.60
N GLU A 43 -13.00 -8.12 -17.93
CA GLU A 43 -12.76 -9.53 -18.23
C GLU A 43 -12.43 -9.72 -19.71
N GLY A 44 -11.40 -10.51 -20.00
CA GLY A 44 -10.99 -10.85 -21.36
C GLY A 44 -10.85 -12.36 -21.55
N VAL A 45 -10.87 -12.78 -22.82
CA VAL A 45 -10.64 -14.18 -23.23
C VAL A 45 -9.23 -14.31 -23.79
N PHE A 46 -8.42 -15.21 -23.23
CA PHE A 46 -7.07 -15.46 -23.75
C PHE A 46 -7.13 -16.25 -25.08
N PRO A 47 -6.60 -15.73 -26.20
CA PRO A 47 -6.78 -16.36 -27.51
C PRO A 47 -6.15 -17.76 -27.64
N GLY A 48 -5.19 -18.11 -26.79
CA GLY A 48 -4.46 -19.39 -26.89
C GLY A 48 -5.25 -20.60 -26.39
N ASP A 49 -6.10 -20.45 -25.37
CA ASP A 49 -6.84 -21.56 -24.74
C ASP A 49 -8.29 -21.23 -24.33
N ASN A 50 -8.75 -20.00 -24.60
CA ASN A 50 -10.06 -19.45 -24.20
C ASN A 50 -10.27 -19.34 -22.68
N SER A 51 -9.22 -19.35 -21.86
CA SER A 51 -9.33 -19.01 -20.44
C SER A 51 -9.73 -17.55 -20.24
N LEU A 52 -10.51 -17.29 -19.18
CA LEU A 52 -10.84 -15.93 -18.77
C LEU A 52 -9.69 -15.32 -17.95
N PHE A 53 -9.45 -14.04 -18.16
CA PHE A 53 -8.54 -13.22 -17.33
C PHE A 53 -9.22 -11.90 -16.96
N THR A 54 -8.80 -11.28 -15.86
CA THR A 54 -9.27 -9.94 -15.46
C THR A 54 -8.12 -8.94 -15.51
N LEU A 55 -8.38 -7.79 -16.11
CA LEU A 55 -7.50 -6.63 -16.16
C LEU A 55 -7.86 -5.65 -15.04
N TYR A 56 -6.86 -5.06 -14.42
CA TYR A 56 -6.99 -3.95 -13.47
C TYR A 56 -7.05 -2.61 -14.24
N ALA A 57 -8.18 -2.35 -14.89
CA ALA A 57 -8.40 -1.19 -15.75
C ALA A 57 -9.90 -0.90 -15.91
N ALA A 58 -10.22 0.35 -16.22
CA ALA A 58 -11.54 0.76 -16.66
C ALA A 58 -11.57 0.84 -18.21
N PRO A 59 -12.68 0.48 -18.87
CA PRO A 59 -12.91 0.79 -20.28
C PRO A 59 -12.88 2.31 -20.58
N GLU A 60 -12.59 2.67 -21.84
CA GLU A 60 -12.55 4.06 -22.34
C GLU A 60 -13.88 4.82 -22.12
N ASP A 61 -15.00 4.09 -22.09
CA ASP A 61 -16.36 4.61 -21.91
C ASP A 61 -16.95 4.37 -20.51
N ASP A 62 -16.16 3.95 -19.52
CA ASP A 62 -16.66 3.77 -18.14
C ASP A 62 -17.09 5.10 -17.51
N ASP A 63 -18.32 5.11 -16.99
CA ASP A 63 -19.01 6.27 -16.41
C ASP A 63 -18.56 6.62 -14.98
N THR A 64 -17.85 5.70 -14.33
CA THR A 64 -17.44 5.78 -12.92
C THR A 64 -15.97 6.19 -12.80
N TYR A 65 -15.11 5.85 -13.77
CA TYR A 65 -13.68 6.11 -13.69
C TYR A 65 -12.99 6.28 -15.07
N HIS A 66 -12.98 7.51 -15.58
CA HIS A 66 -12.50 7.85 -16.93
C HIS A 66 -10.97 7.85 -17.15
N GLN A 67 -10.16 7.36 -16.21
CA GLN A 67 -8.68 7.39 -16.33
C GLN A 67 -8.10 6.14 -17.01
N GLU A 68 -8.94 5.14 -17.29
CA GLU A 68 -8.65 3.79 -17.83
C GLU A 68 -7.70 2.92 -16.97
N ARG A 69 -6.84 3.53 -16.15
CA ARG A 69 -5.74 2.90 -15.41
C ARG A 69 -5.84 3.18 -13.92
N LEU A 70 -5.55 2.18 -13.10
CA LEU A 70 -5.55 2.31 -11.65
C LEU A 70 -4.17 2.74 -11.13
N THR A 71 -4.15 3.58 -10.11
CA THR A 71 -2.94 3.96 -9.36
C THR A 71 -2.58 2.89 -8.33
N SER A 72 -1.29 2.71 -8.02
CA SER A 72 -0.86 1.83 -6.93
C SER A 72 -1.17 2.36 -5.54
N HIS A 73 -1.74 3.57 -5.42
CA HIS A 73 -2.35 4.14 -4.21
C HIS A 73 -3.79 3.67 -3.95
N ASN A 74 -4.40 2.85 -4.83
CA ASN A 74 -5.71 2.28 -4.54
C ASN A 74 -5.61 1.17 -3.47
N GLY A 75 -6.63 1.05 -2.63
CA GLY A 75 -6.75 0.01 -1.60
C GLY A 75 -5.59 0.01 -0.59
N ALA A 76 -5.21 -1.18 -0.11
CA ALA A 76 -4.06 -1.32 0.77
C ALA A 76 -2.75 -1.30 -0.04
N HIS A 77 -1.88 -0.35 0.29
CA HIS A 77 -0.62 -0.09 -0.39
C HIS A 77 0.46 0.39 0.58
N VAL A 78 1.71 0.44 0.13
CA VAL A 78 2.79 1.14 0.82
C VAL A 78 3.46 2.10 -0.15
N GLN A 79 3.77 3.31 0.31
CA GLN A 79 4.47 4.34 -0.47
C GLN A 79 5.86 4.66 0.10
N GLY A 80 6.83 4.89 -0.79
CA GLY A 80 8.20 5.30 -0.50
C GLY A 80 8.48 6.76 -0.83
N GLY A 81 9.71 7.23 -0.58
CA GLY A 81 10.09 8.63 -0.87
C GLY A 81 10.54 8.84 -2.32
N LYS A 82 11.40 7.94 -2.82
CA LYS A 82 11.94 8.04 -4.18
C LYS A 82 10.87 7.74 -5.22
N GLY A 83 10.78 8.60 -6.23
CA GLY A 83 9.72 8.55 -7.25
C GLY A 83 8.42 9.24 -6.82
N HIS A 84 8.05 9.21 -5.54
CA HIS A 84 6.80 9.84 -5.06
C HIS A 84 6.96 11.36 -4.83
N ILE A 85 8.03 11.76 -4.13
CA ILE A 85 8.33 13.16 -3.78
C ILE A 85 9.71 13.64 -4.23
N SER A 86 10.44 12.87 -5.05
CA SER A 86 11.79 13.23 -5.52
C SER A 86 11.86 14.56 -6.30
N HIS A 87 10.75 14.99 -6.91
CA HIS A 87 10.64 16.27 -7.61
C HIS A 87 10.37 17.47 -6.68
N TRP A 88 10.10 17.25 -5.40
CA TRP A 88 9.76 18.32 -4.47
C TRP A 88 10.99 19.11 -4.03
N PRO A 89 10.98 20.46 -4.11
CA PRO A 89 12.10 21.27 -3.62
C PRO A 89 12.41 20.99 -2.15
N GLY A 90 13.71 20.83 -1.84
CA GLY A 90 14.23 20.68 -0.48
C GLY A 90 14.03 19.30 0.16
N VAL A 91 13.73 18.25 -0.62
CA VAL A 91 13.89 16.85 -0.17
C VAL A 91 15.34 16.38 -0.39
N PRO A 92 15.82 15.34 0.32
CA PRO A 92 17.15 14.78 0.10
C PRO A 92 17.22 13.87 -1.13
N ASP A 93 18.39 13.79 -1.77
CA ASP A 93 18.62 12.94 -2.94
C ASP A 93 18.77 11.44 -2.55
N GLU A 94 19.15 11.17 -1.29
CA GLU A 94 19.35 9.83 -0.72
C GLU A 94 18.07 9.11 -0.28
N MET A 95 16.89 9.62 -0.66
CA MET A 95 15.64 8.89 -0.51
C MET A 95 15.68 7.57 -1.31
N LEU A 96 15.17 6.51 -0.69
CA LEU A 96 15.13 5.17 -1.25
C LEU A 96 13.75 4.87 -1.86
N GLY A 97 13.77 4.11 -2.96
CA GLY A 97 12.57 3.49 -3.54
C GLY A 97 12.18 2.23 -2.80
N LEU A 98 10.96 1.74 -2.98
CA LEU A 98 10.48 0.50 -2.34
C LEU A 98 11.39 -0.70 -2.66
N TRP A 99 11.91 -0.75 -3.89
CA TRP A 99 12.85 -1.78 -4.39
C TRP A 99 14.29 -1.65 -3.84
N GLU A 100 14.61 -0.55 -3.16
CA GLU A 100 15.92 -0.30 -2.54
C GLU A 100 15.90 -0.53 -1.02
N MET A 101 14.70 -0.66 -0.44
CA MET A 101 14.53 -0.92 0.99
C MET A 101 14.93 -2.36 1.35
N PRO A 102 15.61 -2.59 2.48
CA PRO A 102 15.90 -3.93 2.95
C PRO A 102 14.61 -4.66 3.36
N LEU A 103 14.58 -5.98 3.22
CA LEU A 103 13.37 -6.79 3.45
C LEU A 103 12.82 -6.62 4.89
N GLU A 104 13.72 -6.47 5.86
CA GLU A 104 13.39 -6.18 7.26
C GLU A 104 12.69 -4.82 7.48
N THR A 105 12.58 -3.93 6.49
CA THR A 105 11.72 -2.74 6.59
C THR A 105 10.24 -3.14 6.65
N PHE A 106 9.84 -4.17 5.90
CA PHE A 106 8.43 -4.53 5.65
C PHE A 106 7.83 -5.57 6.61
N VAL A 107 8.66 -6.14 7.49
CA VAL A 107 8.27 -7.23 8.39
C VAL A 107 8.83 -7.06 9.80
N GLY A 108 8.07 -7.46 10.82
CA GLY A 108 8.56 -7.62 12.19
C GLY A 108 7.70 -6.94 13.25
N GLU A 109 8.29 -6.67 14.40
CA GLU A 109 7.61 -6.05 15.56
C GLU A 109 6.95 -4.71 15.20
N ALA A 110 5.67 -4.60 15.56
CA ALA A 110 4.89 -3.38 15.43
C ALA A 110 4.25 -2.98 16.77
N ALA A 111 4.24 -1.68 17.04
CA ALA A 111 3.43 -1.07 18.09
C ALA A 111 2.08 -0.62 17.51
N VAL A 112 0.99 -0.99 18.17
CA VAL A 112 -0.37 -0.57 17.80
C VAL A 112 -0.80 0.55 18.75
N CYS A 113 -1.11 1.71 18.20
CA CYS A 113 -1.48 2.91 18.96
C CYS A 113 -2.95 3.25 18.70
N TYR A 114 -3.80 2.86 19.64
CA TYR A 114 -5.21 3.25 19.69
C TYR A 114 -5.34 4.62 20.38
N LEU A 115 -5.86 5.59 19.66
CA LEU A 115 -5.96 6.99 20.06
C LEU A 115 -7.40 7.39 20.44
N ASP A 116 -8.19 6.44 20.92
CA ASP A 116 -9.58 6.62 21.34
C ASP A 116 -9.75 7.54 22.57
N THR A 117 -8.73 7.63 23.40
CA THR A 117 -8.66 8.57 24.53
C THR A 117 -8.45 10.03 24.11
N LEU A 118 -8.07 10.30 22.85
CA LEU A 118 -7.82 11.64 22.31
C LEU A 118 -9.11 12.33 21.84
N ASN A 119 -10.06 12.47 22.77
CA ASN A 119 -11.35 13.11 22.53
C ASN A 119 -11.19 14.53 21.95
N PRO A 120 -12.00 14.90 20.94
CA PRO A 120 -12.06 16.26 20.40
C PRO A 120 -12.35 17.31 21.48
N GLN A 121 -11.77 18.50 21.30
CA GLN A 121 -11.85 19.62 22.24
C GLN A 121 -12.21 20.92 21.51
N PRO A 122 -12.86 21.89 22.20
CA PRO A 122 -13.04 23.22 21.65
C PRO A 122 -11.67 23.91 21.48
N LEU A 123 -11.40 24.46 20.30
CA LEU A 123 -10.16 25.19 20.06
C LEU A 123 -10.09 26.50 20.85
N GLU A 124 -8.91 26.82 21.38
CA GLU A 124 -8.60 28.13 21.93
C GLU A 124 -8.10 29.10 20.84
N HIS A 125 -7.30 28.60 19.88
CA HIS A 125 -6.78 29.34 18.74
C HIS A 125 -7.04 28.64 17.41
N ALA A 126 -7.23 29.42 16.35
CA ALA A 126 -7.56 28.93 15.00
C ALA A 126 -6.50 28.00 14.39
N ASP A 127 -5.24 28.14 14.82
CA ASP A 127 -4.08 27.41 14.31
C ASP A 127 -3.69 26.20 15.21
N ASP A 128 -4.47 25.90 16.27
CA ASP A 128 -4.26 24.72 17.15
C ASP A 128 -4.66 23.39 16.48
N TYR A 129 -5.33 23.46 15.32
CA TYR A 129 -5.66 22.33 14.46
C TYR A 129 -5.24 22.64 13.01
N PRO A 130 -4.77 21.65 12.22
CA PRO A 130 -4.42 21.84 10.83
C PRO A 130 -5.54 22.42 9.96
N ARG A 131 -5.18 22.93 8.77
CA ARG A 131 -6.17 23.48 7.84
C ARG A 131 -7.05 22.36 7.27
N GLY A 132 -8.34 22.44 7.58
CA GLY A 132 -9.36 21.58 6.98
C GLY A 132 -9.51 21.82 5.46
N THR A 133 -10.24 20.93 4.79
CA THR A 133 -10.50 21.00 3.36
C THR A 133 -11.82 21.72 3.03
N GLY A 134 -11.92 22.29 1.82
CA GLY A 134 -13.15 22.94 1.33
C GLY A 134 -13.28 24.42 1.69
N TRP A 135 -14.51 24.92 1.82
CA TRP A 135 -14.81 26.36 1.90
C TRP A 135 -14.40 27.04 3.22
N ARG A 136 -14.17 26.29 4.31
CA ARG A 136 -13.76 26.81 5.63
C ARG A 136 -12.41 26.23 6.04
N MET A 137 -11.35 26.64 5.34
CA MET A 137 -9.96 26.17 5.52
C MET A 137 -9.35 26.50 6.89
N LYS A 138 -9.96 27.38 7.68
CA LYS A 138 -9.50 27.78 9.02
C LYS A 138 -10.57 27.47 10.05
N SER A 139 -10.16 26.92 11.18
CA SER A 139 -11.01 26.77 12.35
C SER A 139 -11.17 28.10 13.08
N GLU A 140 -12.21 28.22 13.90
CA GLU A 140 -12.43 29.38 14.78
C GLU A 140 -12.38 28.96 16.26
N LYS A 141 -12.22 29.93 17.16
CA LYS A 141 -12.25 29.66 18.61
C LYS A 141 -13.60 29.05 19.00
N GLY A 142 -13.57 27.94 19.74
CA GLY A 142 -14.75 27.19 20.15
C GLY A 142 -15.24 26.13 19.16
N ASP A 143 -14.68 26.07 17.94
CA ASP A 143 -14.90 24.91 17.05
C ASP A 143 -14.39 23.64 17.74
N ILE A 144 -15.18 22.55 17.74
CA ILE A 144 -14.71 21.23 18.19
C ILE A 144 -13.76 20.65 17.13
N ARG A 145 -12.58 20.21 17.57
CA ARG A 145 -11.54 19.62 16.72
C ARG A 145 -10.77 18.51 17.43
N GLY A 146 -10.14 17.64 16.66
CA GLY A 146 -9.20 16.66 17.20
C GLY A 146 -7.97 17.31 17.86
N VAL A 147 -7.25 16.55 18.67
CA VAL A 147 -6.08 17.04 19.42
C VAL A 147 -4.77 16.55 18.82
N GLU A 148 -3.67 17.25 19.09
CA GLU A 148 -2.34 16.87 18.60
C GLU A 148 -1.90 15.51 19.18
N ILE A 149 -1.39 14.63 18.32
CA ILE A 149 -0.71 13.40 18.71
C ILE A 149 0.69 13.77 19.19
N LEU A 150 0.92 13.59 20.49
CA LEU A 150 2.18 13.89 21.18
C LEU A 150 2.93 12.58 21.54
N PRO A 151 4.26 12.63 21.76
CA PRO A 151 5.06 11.48 22.19
C PRO A 151 4.48 10.70 23.40
N LYS A 152 3.83 11.40 24.33
CA LYS A 152 3.18 10.79 25.52
C LYS A 152 2.00 9.87 25.16
N HIS A 153 1.35 10.07 24.01
CA HIS A 153 0.27 9.22 23.49
C HIS A 153 0.81 7.95 22.81
N LEU A 154 2.11 7.89 22.52
CA LEU A 154 2.79 6.86 21.74
C LEU A 154 3.80 6.06 22.60
N SER A 155 3.47 5.87 23.88
CA SER A 155 4.40 5.37 24.90
C SER A 155 4.82 3.89 24.73
N ASN A 156 4.07 3.10 23.95
CA ASN A 156 4.40 1.72 23.61
C ASN A 156 5.36 1.58 22.40
N VAL A 157 5.65 2.68 21.67
CA VAL A 157 6.57 2.70 20.53
C VAL A 157 8.03 2.63 20.98
N ARG A 158 8.76 1.64 20.47
CA ARG A 158 10.19 1.39 20.71
C ARG A 158 11.04 1.79 19.51
N GLU A 159 12.35 1.84 19.71
CA GLU A 159 13.30 2.12 18.63
C GLU A 159 13.24 1.02 17.56
N GLY A 160 13.06 1.41 16.29
CA GLY A 160 12.97 0.48 15.16
C GLY A 160 11.63 -0.25 15.03
N ASP A 161 10.58 0.09 15.78
CA ASP A 161 9.25 -0.49 15.59
C ASP A 161 8.67 -0.10 14.21
N ILE A 162 7.77 -0.94 13.70
CA ILE A 162 6.70 -0.50 12.80
C ILE A 162 5.60 0.11 13.67
N VAL A 163 4.97 1.22 13.28
CA VAL A 163 3.91 1.84 14.09
C VAL A 163 2.60 1.82 13.33
N LEU A 164 1.54 1.31 13.93
CA LEU A 164 0.18 1.28 13.38
C LEU A 164 -0.71 2.17 14.24
N MET A 165 -1.21 3.29 13.70
CA MET A 165 -2.08 4.22 14.43
C MET A 165 -3.53 4.15 13.95
N SER A 166 -4.45 4.44 14.87
CA SER A 166 -5.89 4.55 14.59
C SER A 166 -6.61 5.35 15.67
N SER A 167 -7.74 5.95 15.33
CA SER A 167 -8.66 6.55 16.31
C SER A 167 -10.11 6.45 15.81
N PRO A 168 -11.11 6.56 16.70
CA PRO A 168 -12.52 6.50 16.34
C PRO A 168 -13.08 7.77 15.69
N PHE A 169 -12.29 8.84 15.60
CA PHE A 169 -12.77 10.16 15.18
C PHE A 169 -12.67 10.34 13.66
N GLU A 170 -13.55 11.17 13.08
CA GLU A 170 -13.69 11.36 11.63
C GLU A 170 -13.66 12.85 11.25
N GLY A 171 -13.19 13.14 10.04
CA GLY A 171 -13.06 14.51 9.53
C GLY A 171 -12.26 15.41 10.48
N LEU A 172 -12.81 16.58 10.81
CA LEU A 172 -12.16 17.61 11.63
C LEU A 172 -12.01 17.23 13.11
N GLU A 173 -12.59 16.11 13.55
CA GLU A 173 -12.43 15.55 14.90
C GLU A 173 -11.23 14.60 15.01
N GLN A 174 -10.57 14.25 13.90
CA GLN A 174 -9.42 13.34 13.91
C GLN A 174 -8.24 13.91 14.71
N PRO A 175 -7.63 13.13 15.63
CA PRO A 175 -6.36 13.53 16.23
C PRO A 175 -5.30 13.60 15.13
N TRP A 176 -4.45 14.62 15.19
CA TRP A 176 -3.57 14.98 14.08
C TRP A 176 -2.10 14.78 14.43
N LEU A 177 -1.32 14.25 13.49
CA LEU A 177 0.11 14.02 13.68
C LEU A 177 0.90 15.26 13.29
N SER A 178 1.56 15.92 14.24
CA SER A 178 2.37 17.10 13.95
C SER A 178 3.70 16.78 13.27
N LYS A 179 4.29 17.79 12.62
CA LYS A 179 5.65 17.71 12.06
C LYS A 179 6.68 17.42 13.15
N GLU A 180 6.44 17.92 14.36
CA GLU A 180 7.29 17.78 15.54
C GLU A 180 7.23 16.34 16.09
N THR A 181 6.04 15.76 16.23
CA THR A 181 5.91 14.33 16.59
C THR A 181 6.39 13.41 15.46
N ALA A 182 6.21 13.78 14.18
CA ALA A 182 6.79 13.04 13.06
C ALA A 182 8.33 13.04 13.08
N LYS A 183 8.97 14.19 13.38
CA LYS A 183 10.44 14.25 13.59
C LYS A 183 10.87 13.38 14.77
N TRP A 184 10.12 13.38 15.87
CA TRP A 184 10.39 12.53 17.03
C TRP A 184 10.34 11.03 16.68
N LEU A 185 9.33 10.61 15.91
CA LEU A 185 9.22 9.24 15.40
C LEU A 185 10.43 8.84 14.53
N VAL A 186 10.91 9.75 13.68
CA VAL A 186 12.09 9.56 12.84
C VAL A 186 13.39 9.52 13.66
N GLN A 187 13.61 10.52 14.52
CA GLN A 187 14.92 10.81 15.11
C GLN A 187 15.17 10.04 16.41
N GLU A 188 14.17 9.97 17.28
CA GLU A 188 14.28 9.25 18.56
C GLU A 188 13.79 7.82 18.49
N ARG A 189 12.72 7.55 17.71
CA ARG A 189 12.17 6.18 17.58
C ARG A 189 12.65 5.44 16.33
N LYS A 190 13.24 6.12 15.34
CA LYS A 190 13.82 5.50 14.13
C LYS A 190 12.91 4.42 13.54
N ILE A 191 11.60 4.72 13.50
CA ILE A 191 10.59 3.75 13.09
C ILE A 191 10.80 3.35 11.63
N ARG A 192 10.50 2.10 11.27
CA ARG A 192 10.69 1.61 9.89
C ARG A 192 9.53 2.02 8.98
N MET A 193 8.31 2.00 9.53
CA MET A 193 7.08 2.32 8.82
C MET A 193 6.08 2.99 9.78
N LEU A 194 5.23 3.88 9.25
CA LEU A 194 4.08 4.43 9.95
C LEU A 194 2.78 4.10 9.19
N GLY A 195 2.10 3.05 9.61
CA GLY A 195 0.78 2.68 9.10
C GLY A 195 -0.31 3.51 9.76
N LEU A 196 -1.15 4.11 8.93
CA LEU A 196 -2.28 4.95 9.37
C LEU A 196 -3.55 4.37 8.75
N GLU A 197 -4.61 4.18 9.54
CA GLU A 197 -5.93 3.84 8.97
C GLU A 197 -6.30 4.89 7.93
N ALA A 198 -6.96 4.48 6.84
CA ALA A 198 -7.47 5.37 5.79
C ALA A 198 -8.26 6.58 6.34
N THR A 199 -8.94 6.37 7.46
CA THR A 199 -9.63 7.37 8.28
C THR A 199 -9.31 7.13 9.75
N GLY A 200 -9.04 8.19 10.53
CA GLY A 200 -8.88 8.09 11.98
C GLY A 200 -7.71 8.89 12.54
N VAL A 201 -6.74 9.27 11.70
CA VAL A 201 -5.64 10.17 12.05
C VAL A 201 -5.44 11.18 10.92
N ASP A 202 -5.44 12.46 11.24
CA ASP A 202 -5.13 13.50 10.25
C ASP A 202 -3.61 13.67 10.11
N TRP A 203 -3.12 13.41 8.91
CA TRP A 203 -1.73 13.57 8.51
C TRP A 203 -1.57 14.19 7.11
N GLN A 204 -2.70 14.42 6.41
CA GLN A 204 -2.75 14.86 5.01
C GLN A 204 -3.23 16.31 4.91
N TYR A 205 -2.62 17.19 5.69
CA TYR A 205 -2.93 18.61 5.75
C TYR A 205 -1.86 19.46 5.04
N ASP A 206 -2.20 20.74 4.79
CA ASP A 206 -1.33 21.73 4.12
C ASP A 206 -0.76 21.30 2.76
N LEU A 207 -1.45 20.37 2.08
CA LEU A 207 -1.01 19.70 0.85
C LEU A 207 -0.63 20.65 -0.31
N LYS A 208 -1.24 21.84 -0.35
CA LYS A 208 -1.07 22.85 -1.41
C LYS A 208 -0.37 24.14 -0.96
N LEU A 209 0.32 24.13 0.19
CA LEU A 209 1.23 25.23 0.53
C LEU A 209 2.41 25.30 -0.45
N GLN A 210 3.15 26.41 -0.43
CA GLN A 210 4.38 26.50 -1.19
C GLN A 210 5.48 25.62 -0.54
N PRO A 211 6.24 24.84 -1.32
CA PRO A 211 7.45 24.17 -0.84
C PRO A 211 8.38 25.13 -0.09
N PRO A 212 9.03 24.70 1.02
CA PRO A 212 9.04 23.36 1.61
C PRO A 212 7.92 23.12 2.65
N ASN A 213 6.89 23.97 2.70
CA ASN A 213 5.88 23.95 3.77
C ASN A 213 4.68 23.02 3.49
N ASN A 214 4.56 22.47 2.28
CA ASN A 214 3.47 21.54 1.96
C ASN A 214 3.68 20.15 2.56
N SER A 215 2.58 19.47 2.90
CA SER A 215 2.54 18.07 3.34
C SER A 215 3.60 17.75 4.41
N PRO A 216 3.65 18.51 5.53
CA PRO A 216 4.83 18.54 6.40
C PRO A 216 5.15 17.19 7.07
N VAL A 217 4.13 16.39 7.36
CA VAL A 217 4.27 15.02 7.88
C VAL A 217 4.89 14.10 6.81
N ARG A 218 4.30 14.06 5.61
CA ARG A 218 4.79 13.24 4.49
C ARG A 218 6.23 13.60 4.14
N ARG A 219 6.56 14.90 4.04
CA ARG A 219 7.94 15.37 3.86
C ARG A 219 8.86 14.80 4.92
N THR A 220 8.48 14.89 6.20
CA THR A 220 9.33 14.48 7.33
C THR A 220 9.62 12.98 7.33
N LEU A 221 8.61 12.15 7.04
CA LEU A 221 8.73 10.69 7.09
C LEU A 221 9.44 10.14 5.86
N LEU A 222 8.98 10.51 4.65
CA LEU A 222 9.53 9.97 3.41
C LEU A 222 10.96 10.46 3.11
N SER A 223 11.30 11.71 3.47
CA SER A 223 12.69 12.21 3.38
C SER A 223 13.65 11.45 4.29
N ALA A 224 13.13 10.79 5.33
CA ALA A 224 13.89 10.00 6.28
C ALA A 224 13.77 8.49 6.03
N ASN A 225 13.28 8.07 4.85
CA ASN A 225 13.08 6.68 4.46
C ASN A 225 12.12 5.87 5.36
N VAL A 226 11.24 6.55 6.11
CA VAL A 226 10.14 5.91 6.84
C VAL A 226 8.95 5.74 5.90
N LEU A 227 8.60 4.48 5.62
CA LEU A 227 7.50 4.16 4.69
C LEU A 227 6.13 4.42 5.29
N LEU A 228 5.15 4.70 4.43
CA LEU A 228 3.74 4.88 4.82
C LEU A 228 2.89 3.74 4.24
N PRO A 229 2.61 2.67 5.00
CA PRO A 229 1.62 1.67 4.62
C PRO A 229 0.20 2.19 4.89
N SER A 230 -0.51 2.46 3.80
CA SER A 230 -1.94 2.72 3.75
C SER A 230 -2.71 1.41 3.86
N THR A 231 -3.50 1.27 4.92
CA THR A 231 -4.13 0.01 5.32
C THR A 231 -5.58 0.23 5.72
N GLY A 232 -6.33 -0.87 5.87
CA GLY A 232 -7.76 -0.84 6.19
C GLY A 232 -8.02 -0.47 7.65
N LYS A 233 -8.62 -1.40 8.40
CA LYS A 233 -8.97 -1.18 9.81
C LYS A 233 -7.91 -1.81 10.70
N HIS A 234 -7.21 -1.00 11.49
CA HIS A 234 -6.35 -1.44 12.58
C HIS A 234 -7.17 -1.83 13.81
N ARG A 235 -8.30 -1.14 14.08
CA ARG A 235 -9.18 -1.34 15.25
C ARG A 235 -9.88 -2.69 15.37
N ILE A 236 -9.48 -3.67 14.55
CA ILE A 236 -9.87 -5.08 14.66
C ILE A 236 -8.88 -5.91 15.49
N MET A 237 -7.64 -5.42 15.72
CA MET A 237 -6.68 -6.07 16.61
C MET A 237 -6.99 -5.73 18.07
N SER A 238 -6.71 -6.65 18.98
CA SER A 238 -6.89 -6.52 20.43
C SER A 238 -5.58 -6.25 21.19
N ALA A 239 -4.43 -6.53 20.58
CA ALA A 239 -3.12 -6.32 21.19
C ALA A 239 -2.52 -4.93 20.90
N ASP A 240 -1.74 -4.40 21.86
CA ASP A 240 -0.94 -3.18 21.71
C ASP A 240 0.39 -3.42 20.96
N ARG A 241 0.74 -4.69 20.72
CA ARG A 241 1.92 -5.13 19.98
C ARG A 241 1.64 -6.39 19.17
N VAL A 242 2.11 -6.39 17.93
CA VAL A 242 1.90 -7.47 16.95
C VAL A 242 3.16 -7.71 16.12
N LEU A 243 3.21 -8.81 15.38
CA LEU A 243 4.15 -8.98 14.27
C LEU A 243 3.44 -8.57 12.96
N TYR A 244 3.94 -7.55 12.28
CA TYR A 244 3.40 -7.04 11.02
C TYR A 244 4.13 -7.64 9.81
N PHE A 245 3.37 -7.90 8.74
CA PHE A 245 3.86 -8.28 7.42
C PHE A 245 3.10 -7.48 6.36
N GLY A 246 3.80 -6.64 5.61
CA GLY A 246 3.22 -5.83 4.52
C GLY A 246 4.21 -5.66 3.39
N LEU A 247 4.40 -6.73 2.62
CA LEU A 247 5.41 -6.84 1.58
C LEU A 247 4.88 -6.27 0.25
N PRO A 248 5.52 -5.23 -0.34
CA PRO A 248 5.20 -4.77 -1.69
C PRO A 248 5.73 -5.72 -2.75
N PHE A 249 5.26 -5.54 -3.99
CA PHE A 249 5.98 -6.06 -5.15
C PHE A 249 7.36 -5.38 -5.29
N ASN A 250 8.38 -6.16 -5.60
CA ASN A 250 9.75 -5.69 -5.81
C ASN A 250 9.96 -5.15 -7.24
N PHE A 251 9.23 -4.09 -7.59
CA PHE A 251 9.30 -3.45 -8.90
C PHE A 251 10.22 -2.24 -8.86
N GLU A 252 11.21 -2.20 -9.75
CA GLU A 252 12.06 -1.00 -9.89
C GLU A 252 11.20 0.18 -10.38
N LYS A 253 11.47 1.38 -9.81
CA LYS A 253 10.79 2.65 -10.14
C LYS A 253 9.31 2.71 -9.77
N PHE A 254 8.85 1.89 -8.83
CA PHE A 254 7.48 1.92 -8.31
C PHE A 254 7.41 2.67 -6.97
N GLU A 255 6.69 3.80 -6.96
CA GLU A 255 6.70 4.76 -5.85
C GLU A 255 5.76 4.35 -4.70
N ALA A 256 4.62 3.77 -5.05
CA ALA A 256 3.76 2.98 -4.18
C ALA A 256 3.51 1.60 -4.79
N SER A 257 3.13 0.64 -3.96
CA SER A 257 2.84 -0.74 -4.38
C SER A 257 1.74 -1.35 -3.52
N PHE A 258 0.83 -2.12 -4.14
CA PHE A 258 -0.22 -2.84 -3.43
C PHE A 258 0.36 -3.83 -2.42
N ILE A 259 -0.28 -3.97 -1.26
CA ILE A 259 0.09 -4.94 -0.23
C ILE A 259 -1.12 -5.72 0.27
N ARG A 260 -0.90 -6.98 0.64
CA ARG A 260 -1.75 -7.66 1.63
C ARG A 260 -1.09 -7.52 2.99
N ALA A 261 -1.57 -6.57 3.79
CA ALA A 261 -1.07 -6.31 5.13
C ALA A 261 -1.70 -7.31 6.11
N VAL A 262 -0.87 -8.04 6.85
CA VAL A 262 -1.31 -9.01 7.87
C VAL A 262 -0.58 -8.73 9.16
N ALA A 263 -1.31 -8.60 10.25
CA ALA A 263 -0.77 -8.64 11.60
C ALA A 263 -0.92 -10.04 12.19
N PHE A 264 -0.01 -10.40 13.08
CA PHE A 264 -0.11 -11.57 13.94
C PHE A 264 -0.12 -11.07 15.38
N GLU A 265 -1.25 -11.24 16.07
CA GLU A 265 -1.42 -10.88 17.48
C GLU A 265 -1.40 -12.13 18.38
N PRO A 266 -0.94 -12.05 19.65
CA PRO A 266 -0.98 -13.18 20.57
C PRO A 266 -2.41 -13.67 20.84
N LYS A 267 -2.62 -14.99 20.84
CA LYS A 267 -3.95 -15.60 21.05
C LYS A 267 -4.51 -15.42 22.47
N GLU A 268 -3.63 -15.29 23.46
CA GLU A 268 -3.98 -14.98 24.85
C GLU A 268 -2.92 -14.04 25.43
N SER A 269 -3.33 -13.04 26.20
CA SER A 269 -2.45 -12.00 26.71
C SER A 269 -1.64 -12.46 27.93
N ASN A 270 -0.61 -13.29 27.73
CA ASN A 270 0.58 -13.34 28.61
C ASN A 270 1.78 -14.07 27.98
N ARG A 271 2.94 -13.38 28.01
CA ARG A 271 4.36 -13.84 28.00
C ARG A 271 4.64 -15.30 27.58
N ASP A 272 5.46 -15.56 26.55
CA ASP A 272 6.91 -15.36 26.56
C ASP A 272 7.58 -15.29 25.15
N LYS A 273 8.86 -14.88 25.08
CA LYS A 273 9.76 -14.83 23.89
C LYS A 273 10.64 -16.11 23.79
N PRO A 274 11.31 -16.51 22.67
CA PRO A 274 11.92 -15.71 21.57
C PRO A 274 11.78 -16.36 20.15
N GLN A 275 12.57 -16.18 19.07
CA GLN A 275 13.84 -15.45 18.78
C GLN A 275 13.98 -15.06 17.27
N GLY A 276 15.07 -14.34 16.93
CA GLY A 276 15.39 -13.71 15.64
C GLY A 276 15.46 -14.54 14.35
N SER A 277 15.32 -13.83 13.23
CA SER A 277 15.51 -14.28 11.85
C SER A 277 16.79 -13.69 11.23
N LYS A 278 17.30 -14.31 10.17
CA LYS A 278 18.46 -13.84 9.38
C LYS A 278 18.00 -13.10 8.14
N ASN A 279 18.79 -12.12 7.70
CA ASN A 279 18.55 -11.37 6.47
C ASN A 279 18.58 -12.28 5.23
N CYS A 280 17.65 -12.03 4.31
CA CYS A 280 17.66 -12.61 2.97
C CYS A 280 17.58 -11.44 1.98
N ARG A 281 18.62 -11.23 1.18
CA ARG A 281 18.58 -10.30 0.04
C ARG A 281 18.17 -11.06 -1.21
N SER A 282 17.25 -10.50 -1.99
CA SER A 282 16.92 -10.94 -3.34
C SER A 282 17.61 -10.00 -4.34
N GLU A 283 18.49 -10.52 -5.19
CA GLU A 283 19.24 -9.73 -6.19
C GLU A 283 18.58 -9.76 -7.59
N LEU A 284 17.27 -9.98 -7.64
CA LEU A 284 16.46 -9.92 -8.85
C LEU A 284 15.19 -9.11 -8.56
N ALA A 285 15.02 -8.03 -9.31
CA ALA A 285 13.83 -7.17 -9.32
C ALA A 285 13.42 -7.00 -10.79
N ASP A 286 12.12 -7.07 -11.07
CA ASP A 286 11.61 -6.80 -12.41
C ASP A 286 11.66 -5.28 -12.65
N ARG A 287 12.23 -4.86 -13.78
CA ARG A 287 12.38 -3.45 -14.15
C ARG A 287 11.18 -3.01 -14.98
N SER A 288 10.35 -2.13 -14.45
CA SER A 288 9.23 -1.55 -15.18
C SER A 288 9.69 -0.68 -16.35
N ARG A 289 8.99 -0.74 -17.49
CA ARG A 289 9.05 0.26 -18.55
C ARG A 289 8.26 1.48 -18.09
N LEU A 290 8.94 2.62 -17.96
CA LEU A 290 8.38 3.84 -17.39
C LEU A 290 8.21 4.92 -18.45
N THR A 291 7.01 5.46 -18.60
CA THR A 291 6.75 6.70 -19.35
C THR A 291 6.69 7.86 -18.37
N ARG A 292 7.59 8.85 -18.58
CA ARG A 292 7.78 10.02 -17.72
C ARG A 292 6.79 11.15 -18.02
N LEU A 293 6.63 12.08 -17.08
CA LEU A 293 5.80 13.30 -17.25
C LEU A 293 6.21 14.18 -18.45
N ASP A 294 7.46 14.12 -18.89
CA ASP A 294 7.96 14.85 -20.07
C ASP A 294 7.76 14.09 -21.40
N GLY A 295 7.12 12.91 -21.34
CA GLY A 295 6.88 12.04 -22.48
C GLY A 295 8.08 11.16 -22.86
N THR A 296 9.20 11.22 -22.14
CA THR A 296 10.32 10.29 -22.35
C THR A 296 9.98 8.88 -21.86
N ILE A 297 10.64 7.88 -22.45
CA ILE A 297 10.40 6.46 -22.17
C ILE A 297 11.71 5.85 -21.69
N GLU A 298 11.67 5.23 -20.52
CA GLU A 298 12.73 4.37 -20.01
C GLU A 298 12.33 2.91 -20.18
N GLU A 299 13.05 2.17 -21.00
CA GLU A 299 12.74 0.77 -21.27
C GLU A 299 13.00 -0.14 -20.06
N GLY A 300 12.08 -1.09 -19.86
CA GLY A 300 12.11 -2.06 -18.78
C GLY A 300 12.67 -3.42 -19.20
N THR A 301 12.58 -4.39 -18.30
CA THR A 301 12.81 -5.82 -18.58
C THR A 301 11.46 -6.53 -18.67
N ARG A 302 11.28 -7.38 -19.69
CA ARG A 302 10.14 -8.30 -19.72
C ARG A 302 10.29 -9.37 -18.62
N ASP A 303 9.15 -9.82 -18.09
CA ASP A 303 9.12 -10.87 -17.06
C ASP A 303 9.44 -12.27 -17.64
N VAL A 304 9.41 -13.29 -16.79
CA VAL A 304 9.68 -14.69 -17.19
C VAL A 304 8.68 -15.29 -18.19
N TYR A 305 7.58 -14.59 -18.48
CA TYR A 305 6.57 -14.94 -19.48
C TYR A 305 6.66 -14.07 -20.74
N ASP A 306 7.74 -13.28 -20.89
CA ASP A 306 7.96 -12.29 -21.95
C ASP A 306 6.96 -11.11 -21.93
N MET A 307 6.38 -10.83 -20.76
CA MET A 307 5.36 -9.78 -20.60
C MET A 307 6.00 -8.45 -20.17
N PRO A 308 5.60 -7.29 -20.73
CA PRO A 308 6.13 -5.99 -20.31
C PRO A 308 5.41 -5.47 -19.06
N TRP A 309 6.16 -5.17 -18.00
CA TRP A 309 5.65 -4.33 -16.90
C TRP A 309 5.64 -2.88 -17.36
N ILE A 310 4.46 -2.25 -17.40
CA ILE A 310 4.25 -0.91 -17.97
C ILE A 310 3.72 0.02 -16.88
N VAL A 311 4.34 1.20 -16.79
CA VAL A 311 4.04 2.22 -15.79
C VAL A 311 4.09 3.60 -16.43
N GLU A 312 3.18 4.48 -16.04
CA GLU A 312 3.10 5.88 -16.50
C GLU A 312 3.08 6.84 -15.31
N GLU A 313 3.91 7.88 -15.33
CA GLU A 313 3.89 8.96 -14.34
C GLU A 313 2.65 9.84 -14.54
N THR A 314 1.97 10.18 -13.45
CA THR A 314 0.95 11.23 -13.40
C THR A 314 1.16 12.13 -12.18
N VAL A 315 0.50 13.28 -12.14
CA VAL A 315 0.54 14.20 -10.98
C VAL A 315 -0.78 14.13 -10.24
N ASN A 316 -0.73 13.72 -8.96
CA ASN A 316 -1.91 13.76 -8.09
C ASN A 316 -2.32 15.23 -7.84
N GLN A 317 -3.48 15.64 -8.35
CA GLN A 317 -3.99 17.01 -8.23
C GLN A 317 -4.38 17.41 -6.79
N LYS A 318 -4.49 16.45 -5.85
CA LYS A 318 -4.77 16.70 -4.43
C LYS A 318 -3.57 17.36 -3.73
N ASP A 319 -2.36 16.89 -4.01
CA ASP A 319 -1.15 17.22 -3.23
C ASP A 319 0.15 17.38 -4.03
N ASN A 320 0.08 17.29 -5.37
CA ASN A 320 1.18 17.43 -6.32
C ASN A 320 2.32 16.39 -6.13
N THR A 321 1.99 15.20 -5.62
CA THR A 321 2.89 14.03 -5.70
C THR A 321 2.92 13.47 -7.12
N ILE A 322 3.98 12.72 -7.44
CA ILE A 322 3.98 11.84 -8.61
C ILE A 322 3.36 10.52 -8.18
N GLU A 323 2.40 10.05 -8.98
CA GLU A 323 1.86 8.70 -8.87
C GLU A 323 2.25 7.87 -10.09
N HIS A 324 2.46 6.59 -9.87
CA HIS A 324 2.70 5.62 -10.93
C HIS A 324 1.44 4.81 -11.22
N LEU A 325 0.84 5.03 -12.39
CA LEU A 325 -0.30 4.26 -12.88
C LEU A 325 0.17 2.89 -13.39
N ILE A 326 -0.57 1.83 -13.07
CA ILE A 326 -0.23 0.48 -13.55
C ILE A 326 -0.92 0.23 -14.90
N GLY A 327 -0.14 -0.07 -15.93
CA GLY A 327 -0.60 -0.11 -17.32
C GLY A 327 -0.19 1.14 -18.11
N GLY A 328 -0.78 1.33 -19.30
CA GLY A 328 -0.47 2.44 -20.20
C GLY A 328 -1.66 2.78 -21.11
N ASN A 329 -1.61 3.91 -21.82
CA ASN A 329 -2.72 4.30 -22.72
C ASN A 329 -2.95 3.26 -23.84
N VAL A 330 -4.22 2.96 -24.17
CA VAL A 330 -4.60 2.07 -25.28
C VAL A 330 -3.86 2.46 -26.57
N ARG A 331 -3.26 1.48 -27.25
CA ARG A 331 -2.50 1.63 -28.52
C ARG A 331 -1.20 2.46 -28.47
N THR A 332 -0.71 2.91 -27.30
CA THR A 332 0.60 3.61 -27.25
C THR A 332 1.80 2.67 -27.30
N ILE A 333 1.62 1.39 -26.96
CA ILE A 333 2.65 0.34 -27.05
C ILE A 333 2.21 -0.66 -28.12
N PRO A 334 2.88 -0.72 -29.29
CA PRO A 334 2.47 -1.59 -30.40
C PRO A 334 2.37 -3.08 -30.03
N ASP A 335 3.27 -3.53 -29.15
CA ASP A 335 3.36 -4.93 -28.71
C ASP A 335 2.45 -5.25 -27.50
N TRP A 336 1.77 -4.25 -26.94
CA TRP A 336 0.86 -4.39 -25.81
C TRP A 336 -0.34 -3.43 -25.96
N PRO A 337 -1.33 -3.76 -26.82
CA PRO A 337 -2.42 -2.85 -27.18
C PRO A 337 -3.50 -2.70 -26.10
N ILE A 338 -3.33 -3.32 -24.93
CA ILE A 338 -4.30 -3.38 -23.83
C ILE A 338 -3.85 -2.44 -22.71
N ALA A 339 -4.71 -1.52 -22.27
CA ALA A 339 -4.30 -0.51 -21.28
C ALA A 339 -4.03 -1.05 -19.87
N GLY A 340 -4.70 -2.13 -19.48
CA GLY A 340 -4.63 -2.68 -18.13
C GLY A 340 -3.54 -3.74 -17.91
N THR A 341 -3.18 -3.91 -16.64
CA THR A 341 -2.34 -5.03 -16.16
C THR A 341 -3.21 -6.25 -15.86
N SER A 342 -2.77 -7.44 -16.27
CA SER A 342 -3.47 -8.71 -16.01
C SER A 342 -3.04 -9.35 -14.70
N GLY A 343 -3.98 -9.95 -13.97
CA GLY A 343 -3.68 -10.73 -12.75
C GLY A 343 -2.82 -11.98 -12.97
N HIS A 344 -2.53 -12.35 -14.23
CA HIS A 344 -1.62 -13.44 -14.59
C HIS A 344 -0.16 -12.97 -14.83
N MET A 345 0.16 -11.67 -14.74
CA MET A 345 1.52 -11.16 -14.90
C MET A 345 2.36 -11.38 -13.63
N GLY A 346 3.63 -11.76 -13.79
CA GLY A 346 4.52 -12.09 -12.67
C GLY A 346 4.14 -13.33 -11.85
N SER A 347 4.65 -13.37 -10.61
CA SER A 347 4.42 -14.48 -9.67
C SER A 347 3.04 -14.41 -9.03
N HIS A 348 2.13 -15.32 -9.45
CA HIS A 348 0.74 -15.36 -9.00
C HIS A 348 0.32 -16.77 -8.53
N ILE A 349 -0.80 -16.86 -7.82
CA ILE A 349 -1.42 -18.13 -7.41
C ILE A 349 -2.60 -18.43 -8.35
N GLN A 350 -2.47 -19.48 -9.16
CA GLN A 350 -3.53 -19.93 -10.05
C GLN A 350 -4.53 -20.83 -9.30
N LEU A 351 -5.82 -20.46 -9.29
CA LEU A 351 -6.88 -21.23 -8.63
C LEU A 351 -7.63 -22.11 -9.64
N GLY A 352 -7.62 -23.42 -9.40
CA GLY A 352 -8.13 -24.42 -10.34
C GLY A 352 -9.63 -24.68 -10.26
N VAL A 353 -10.46 -23.77 -10.80
CA VAL A 353 -11.82 -24.10 -11.29
C VAL A 353 -12.04 -23.42 -12.64
N GLY A 354 -11.54 -24.02 -13.71
CA GLY A 354 -11.69 -23.52 -15.09
C GLY A 354 -10.47 -23.75 -15.98
N THR A 355 -9.26 -23.81 -15.39
CA THR A 355 -8.00 -23.94 -16.14
C THR A 355 -7.63 -25.41 -16.36
N THR A 356 -8.19 -26.04 -17.40
CA THR A 356 -7.73 -27.34 -17.89
C THR A 356 -6.40 -27.21 -18.63
N THR A 357 -5.29 -27.11 -17.88
CA THR A 357 -3.94 -27.32 -18.44
C THR A 357 -3.78 -28.79 -18.85
N THR A 358 -4.04 -29.07 -20.12
CA THR A 358 -3.96 -30.42 -20.69
C THR A 358 -2.53 -30.99 -20.65
N GLY A 359 -2.32 -31.97 -19.76
CA GLY A 359 -1.53 -33.16 -20.10
C GLY A 359 -0.01 -33.15 -19.89
N ALA A 360 0.63 -32.02 -19.58
CA ALA A 360 2.09 -31.95 -19.37
C ALA A 360 2.50 -32.00 -17.88
N ILE A 361 2.08 -31.03 -17.07
CA ILE A 361 2.54 -30.86 -15.68
C ILE A 361 2.09 -32.00 -14.76
N ALA A 362 0.87 -32.53 -14.98
CA ALA A 362 0.33 -33.67 -14.22
C ALA A 362 1.21 -34.94 -14.29
N ARG A 363 1.95 -35.14 -15.40
CA ARG A 363 2.86 -36.30 -15.55
C ARG A 363 4.20 -36.13 -14.83
N TRP A 364 4.58 -34.90 -14.46
CA TRP A 364 5.79 -34.65 -13.67
C TRP A 364 5.54 -34.84 -12.17
N HIS A 365 4.42 -34.31 -11.65
CA HIS A 365 4.02 -34.48 -10.25
C HIS A 365 3.71 -35.94 -9.88
N ALA A 366 3.02 -36.69 -10.75
CA ALA A 366 2.66 -38.09 -10.49
C ALA A 366 3.88 -39.03 -10.35
N ARG A 367 5.03 -38.73 -10.98
CA ARG A 367 6.24 -39.54 -10.86
C ARG A 367 7.07 -39.24 -9.61
N HIS A 368 6.98 -38.03 -9.06
CA HIS A 368 7.80 -37.61 -7.91
C HIS A 368 7.10 -37.77 -6.55
N LEU A 369 5.76 -37.66 -6.47
CA LEU A 369 5.04 -38.02 -5.24
C LEU A 369 5.16 -39.51 -4.89
N GLY A 370 5.32 -40.39 -5.90
CA GLY A 370 5.49 -41.83 -5.70
C GLY A 370 6.79 -42.25 -5.00
N TYR A 371 7.81 -41.38 -5.01
CA TYR A 371 9.09 -41.62 -4.30
C TYR A 371 9.09 -41.08 -2.88
N ALA A 372 8.42 -39.95 -2.62
CA ALA A 372 8.35 -39.36 -1.28
C ALA A 372 7.55 -40.24 -0.27
N LEU A 373 6.47 -40.90 -0.72
CA LEU A 373 5.64 -41.72 0.17
C LEU A 373 6.24 -43.06 0.61
N ARG A 374 7.36 -43.51 0.00
CA ARG A 374 8.03 -44.77 0.39
C ARG A 374 9.05 -44.63 1.52
N TYR A 375 9.38 -43.40 1.94
CA TYR A 375 10.35 -43.13 3.00
C TYR A 375 9.74 -42.67 4.34
N LEU A 376 8.40 -42.63 4.44
CA LEU A 376 7.66 -42.27 5.68
C LEU A 376 6.85 -43.44 6.27
N LEU A 377 7.09 -44.68 5.81
CA LEU A 377 6.46 -45.91 6.32
C LEU A 377 7.49 -47.05 6.49
N ARG A 378 8.66 -46.73 7.06
CA ARG A 378 9.63 -47.67 7.64
C ARG A 378 10.28 -47.07 8.86
#